data_AF-A0A356W5F7-F1
#
_entry.id   AF-A0A356W5F7-F1
#
_cell.length_a   1.000
_cell.length_b   1.000
_cell.length_c   1.000
_cell.angle_alpha   90.00
_cell.angle_beta   90.00
_cell.angle_gamma   90.00
#
_symmetry.space_group_name_H-M   'P 1'
#
loop_
_entity.id
_entity.type
_entity.pdbx_description
1 polymer ?
#
loop_
_entity_poly.entity_id
_entity_poly.type
_entity_poly.pdbx_seq_one_letter_code
_entity_poly.pdbx_strand_id
1 'polypeptide(L)' 'EYVDRLLRLPLFLTTPTAHVAPDDIADGLTLTGYFMEERLFGGLNRGMPPERTRLVGRILKSRQS' A
#
# COMPACT_ATOMS: atom_id res chain seq x y z
N GLU A 1 10.49 4.78 -18.30
CA GLU A 1 10.77 3.37 -18.62
C GLU A 1 9.98 2.46 -17.68
N TYR A 2 9.96 1.13 -17.90
CA TYR A 2 9.18 0.19 -17.07
C TYR A 2 9.51 0.27 -15.57
N VAL A 3 10.76 0.61 -15.23
CA VAL A 3 11.28 0.73 -13.86
C VAL A 3 10.51 1.76 -13.03
N ASP A 4 10.07 2.86 -13.63
CA ASP A 4 9.38 3.95 -12.93
C ASP A 4 7.98 3.55 -12.41
N ARG A 5 7.47 2.39 -12.87
CA ARG A 5 6.17 1.84 -12.46
C ARG A 5 6.30 0.79 -11.35
N LEU A 6 7.53 0.44 -10.95
CA LEU A 6 7.74 -0.56 -9.92
C LEU A 6 7.40 0.02 -8.54
N LEU A 7 6.54 -0.70 -7.82
CA LEU A 7 6.24 -0.41 -6.42
C LEU A 7 7.28 -1.10 -5.54
N ARG A 8 7.72 -0.42 -4.49
CA ARG A 8 8.62 -1.01 -3.50
C ARG A 8 7.96 -2.21 -2.84
N LEU A 9 8.75 -3.27 -2.64
CA LEU A 9 8.33 -4.48 -1.94
C LEU A 9 8.88 -4.44 -0.50
N PRO A 10 8.05 -4.17 0.51
CA PRO A 10 8.46 -4.25 1.90
C PRO A 10 8.98 -5.64 2.25
N LEU A 11 10.14 -5.72 2.90
CA LEU A 11 10.83 -6.99 3.14
C LEU A 11 10.04 -7.94 4.05
N PHE A 12 9.23 -7.39 4.96
CA PHE A 12 8.38 -8.18 5.86
C PHE A 12 7.34 -9.04 5.12
N LEU A 13 7.01 -8.72 3.86
CA LEU A 13 6.09 -9.53 3.04
C LEU A 13 6.72 -10.84 2.55
N THR A 14 8.05 -10.89 2.47
CA THR A 14 8.80 -12.09 2.02
C THR A 14 9.56 -12.75 3.16
N THR A 15 9.82 -12.03 4.24
CA THR A 15 10.64 -12.48 5.35
C THR A 15 9.97 -12.13 6.68
N PRO A 16 9.31 -13.11 7.34
CA PRO A 16 8.51 -12.85 8.55
C PRO A 16 9.28 -12.21 9.72
N THR A 17 10.60 -12.43 9.77
CA THR A 17 11.48 -11.90 10.82
C THR A 17 12.16 -10.57 10.45
N ALA A 18 11.85 -10.02 9.27
CA ALA A 18 12.43 -8.75 8.85
C ALA A 18 12.01 -7.61 9.78
N HIS A 19 12.96 -6.72 10.05
CA HIS A 19 12.66 -5.46 10.72
C HIS A 19 11.71 -4.62 9.85
N VAL A 20 10.70 -4.02 10.48
CA VAL A 20 9.75 -3.13 9.81
C VAL A 20 10.21 -1.70 10.08
N ALA A 21 10.79 -1.06 9.08
CA ALA A 21 11.05 0.37 9.11
C ALA A 21 9.72 1.13 9.02
N PRO A 22 9.66 2.39 9.50
CA PRO A 22 8.45 3.17 9.35
C PRO A 22 7.96 3.17 7.90
N ASP A 23 8.82 3.46 6.94
CA ASP A 23 8.45 3.60 5.52
C ASP A 23 7.90 2.33 4.88
N ASP A 24 8.23 1.16 5.40
CA ASP A 24 7.69 -0.11 4.94
C ASP A 24 6.15 -0.15 5.04
N ILE A 25 5.57 0.56 6.03
CA ILE A 25 4.12 0.67 6.15
C ILE A 25 3.52 1.50 5.00
N ALA A 26 4.19 2.58 4.57
CA ALA A 26 3.71 3.41 3.46
C ALA A 26 3.85 2.66 2.12
N ASP A 27 4.99 2.01 1.93
CA ASP A 27 5.26 1.19 0.74
C ASP A 27 4.27 0.02 0.66
N GLY A 28 3.98 -0.66 1.79
CA GLY A 28 2.99 -1.72 1.85
C GLY A 28 1.55 -1.26 1.57
N LEU A 29 1.15 -0.10 2.10
CA LEU A 29 -0.16 0.49 1.81
C LEU A 29 -0.30 0.92 0.35
N THR A 30 0.79 1.37 -0.28
CA THR A 30 0.82 1.71 -1.70
C THR A 30 0.72 0.46 -2.57
N LEU A 31 1.57 -0.55 -2.30
CA LEU A 31 1.61 -1.83 -2.99
C LEU A 31 0.25 -2.53 -2.98
N THR A 32 -0.34 -2.71 -1.79
CA THR A 32 -1.64 -3.36 -1.63
C THR A 32 -2.78 -2.54 -2.24
N GLY A 33 -2.68 -1.22 -2.24
CA GLY A 33 -3.66 -0.32 -2.85
C GLY A 33 -3.76 -0.51 -4.36
N TYR A 34 -2.62 -0.58 -5.03
CA TYR A 34 -2.56 -0.83 -6.46
C TYR A 34 -3.26 -2.13 -6.85
N PHE A 35 -2.99 -3.23 -6.16
CA PHE A 35 -3.64 -4.52 -6.48
C PHE A 35 -5.13 -4.53 -6.13
N MET A 36 -5.54 -3.89 -5.03
CA MET A 36 -6.96 -3.73 -4.72
C MET A 36 -7.69 -2.97 -5.82
N GLU A 37 -7.11 -1.88 -6.32
CA GLU A 37 -7.70 -1.06 -7.38
C GLU A 37 -7.78 -1.84 -8.69
N GLU A 38 -6.67 -2.40 -9.15
CA GLU A 38 -6.59 -3.08 -10.45
C GLU A 38 -7.28 -4.45 -10.47
N ARG A 39 -7.09 -5.26 -9.42
CA ARG A 39 -7.50 -6.68 -9.42
C ARG A 39 -8.81 -6.95 -8.72
N LEU A 40 -9.16 -6.16 -7.70
CA LEU A 40 -10.39 -6.40 -6.94
C LEU A 40 -11.51 -5.47 -7.41
N PHE A 41 -11.30 -4.16 -7.36
CA PHE A 41 -12.34 -3.17 -7.67
C PHE A 41 -12.50 -2.91 -9.17
N GLY A 42 -11.39 -2.92 -9.92
CA GLY A 42 -11.40 -2.82 -11.38
C GLY A 42 -12.21 -3.95 -12.04
N GLY A 43 -12.05 -5.19 -11.56
CA GLY A 43 -12.86 -6.34 -12.01
C GLY A 43 -14.35 -6.22 -11.68
N LEU A 44 -14.71 -5.38 -10.70
CA LEU A 44 -16.09 -5.11 -10.30
C LEU A 44 -16.67 -3.83 -10.95
N ASN A 45 -15.92 -3.16 -11.82
CA ASN A 45 -16.25 -1.82 -12.34
C ASN A 45 -16.58 -0.80 -11.23
N ARG A 46 -15.86 -0.90 -10.10
CA ARG A 46 -16.00 0.00 -8.96
C ARG A 46 -14.68 0.70 -8.70
N GLY A 47 -14.76 1.91 -8.15
CA GLY A 47 -13.60 2.59 -7.60
C GLY A 47 -13.24 2.07 -6.20
N MET A 48 -12.04 2.40 -5.75
CA MET A 48 -11.62 2.15 -4.37
C MET A 48 -12.57 2.85 -3.37
N PRO A 49 -13.00 2.18 -2.29
CA PRO A 49 -13.84 2.81 -1.27
C PRO A 49 -13.15 4.03 -0.63
N PRO A 50 -13.82 5.19 -0.52
CA PRO A 50 -13.23 6.41 0.05
C PRO A 50 -12.83 6.25 1.53
N GLU A 51 -13.41 5.28 2.24
CA GLU A 51 -13.05 4.87 3.59
C GLU A 51 -11.59 4.43 3.67
N ARG A 52 -11.08 3.74 2.63
CA ARG A 52 -9.67 3.33 2.57
C ARG A 52 -8.76 4.54 2.56
N THR A 53 -9.05 5.52 1.71
CA THR A 53 -8.25 6.75 1.62
C THR A 53 -8.20 7.48 2.96
N ARG A 54 -9.34 7.56 3.67
CA ARG A 54 -9.40 8.13 5.02
C ARG A 54 -8.57 7.35 6.03
N LEU A 55 -8.67 6.01 6.03
CA LEU A 55 -7.90 5.15 6.93
C LEU A 55 -6.39 5.29 6.70
N VAL A 56 -5.94 5.16 5.45
CA VAL A 56 -4.53 5.30 5.06
C VAL A 56 -4.00 6.68 5.47
N GLY A 57 -4.74 7.75 5.20
CA GLY A 57 -4.35 9.10 5.61
C GLY A 57 -4.18 9.25 7.13
N ARG A 58 -4.99 8.56 7.94
CA ARG A 58 -4.84 8.57 9.41
C ARG A 58 -3.60 7.81 9.86
N ILE A 59 -3.35 6.63 9.30
CA ILE A 59 -2.17 5.81 9.62
C ILE A 59 -0.87 6.55 9.26
N LEU A 60 -0.82 7.19 8.09
CA LEU A 60 0.38 7.92 7.66
C LEU A 60 0.63 9.20 8.48
N LYS A 61 -0.42 9.81 9.01
CA LYS A 61 -0.29 10.95 9.94
C LYS A 61 0.19 10.52 11.32
N SER A 62 -0.35 9.43 11.89
CA SER A 62 0.03 8.97 13.22
C SER A 62 1.47 8.47 13.32
N ARG A 63 2.12 8.20 12.18
CA ARG A 63 3.54 7.83 12.11
C ARG A 63 4.50 9.01 12.30
N GLN A 64 4.02 10.25 12.21
CA GLN A 64 4.82 11.48 12.26
C GLN A 64 4.77 12.18 13.63
N SER A 65 4.03 11.62 14.60
CA SER A 65 3.83 12.14 15.96
C SER A 65 4.47 11.20 16.97
#